data_AF-A0A3C0SNN5-F1
#
_entry.id   AF-A0A3C0SNN5-F1
#
_cell.length_a   1.000
_cell.length_b   1.000
_cell.length_c   1.000
_cell.angle_alpha   90.00
_cell.angle_beta   90.00
_cell.angle_gamma   90.00
#
_symmetry.space_group_name_H-M   'P 1'
#
loop_
_entity.id
_entity.type
_entity.pdbx_description
1 polymer ?
#
loop_
_entity_poly.entity_id
_entity_poly.type
_entity_poly.pdbx_seq_one_letter_code
_entity_poly.pdbx_strand_id
1 'polypeptide(L)'
;MGYPRIRGAIPGLLVWLQDINWPGSNVVMELLRTIPKAEFVPYFEDAVKEALSSDDEIWIENLSYFLLQLSLKENDFTSKDVYLSLLAGSEFWK
;
A
#
# COMPACT_ATOMS: atom_id res chain seq x y z
N MET A 1 -0.89 18.00 -9.36
CA MET A 1 -1.36 17.07 -10.43
C MET A 1 -1.90 15.82 -9.74
N GLY A 2 -2.93 15.17 -10.29
CA GLY A 2 -3.55 13.98 -9.68
C GLY A 2 -3.86 12.89 -10.70
N TYR A 3 -4.52 11.82 -10.25
CA TYR A 3 -5.04 10.78 -11.14
C TYR A 3 -5.97 11.41 -12.20
N PRO A 4 -5.92 10.99 -13.49
CA PRO A 4 -5.23 9.80 -14.04
C PRO A 4 -3.77 10.00 -14.46
N ARG A 5 -3.23 11.23 -14.42
CA ARG A 5 -1.90 11.53 -15.00
C ARG A 5 -0.73 10.85 -14.27
N ILE A 6 -0.94 10.41 -13.04
CA ILE A 6 0.07 9.77 -12.18
C ILE A 6 0.06 8.24 -12.26
N ARG A 7 -0.76 7.61 -13.12
CA ARG A 7 -0.92 6.15 -13.14
C ARG A 7 0.41 5.40 -13.24
N GLY A 8 1.32 5.86 -14.11
CA GLY A 8 2.65 5.25 -14.27
C GLY A 8 3.60 5.45 -13.07
N ALA A 9 3.28 6.38 -12.16
CA ALA A 9 4.08 6.66 -10.97
C ALA A 9 3.57 5.93 -9.72
N ILE A 10 2.42 5.25 -9.76
CA ILE A 10 1.83 4.57 -8.61
C ILE A 10 2.80 3.58 -7.94
N PRO A 11 3.52 2.70 -8.68
CA PRO A 11 4.50 1.81 -8.05
C PRO A 11 5.59 2.58 -7.30
N GLY A 12 6.15 3.63 -7.92
CA GLY A 12 7.16 4.47 -7.29
C GLY A 12 6.65 5.20 -6.06
N LEU A 13 5.37 5.60 -6.03
CA LEU A 13 4.73 6.19 -4.86
C LEU A 13 4.56 5.19 -3.72
N LEU A 14 4.27 3.92 -4.01
CA LEU A 14 4.15 2.87 -2.99
C LEU A 14 5.47 2.55 -2.29
N VAL A 15 6.61 2.75 -2.95
CA VAL A 15 7.96 2.63 -2.37
C VAL A 15 8.19 3.67 -1.25
N TRP A 16 7.56 4.85 -1.32
CA TRP A 16 7.65 5.85 -0.24
C TRP A 16 6.99 5.41 1.07
N LEU A 17 6.28 4.27 1.05
CA LEU A 17 5.72 3.65 2.24
C LEU A 17 6.71 2.68 2.92
N GLN A 18 7.92 2.46 2.38
CA GLN A 18 8.97 1.73 3.10
C GLN A 18 9.32 2.43 4.42
N ASP A 19 9.30 3.75 4.45
CA ASP A 19 9.53 4.54 5.67
C ASP A 19 8.56 5.73 5.72
N ILE A 20 7.55 5.62 6.58
CA ILE A 20 6.56 6.67 6.80
C ILE A 20 7.12 7.91 7.49
N ASN A 21 8.35 7.85 8.04
CA ASN A 21 9.02 9.00 8.64
C ASN A 21 9.66 9.92 7.61
N TRP A 22 9.74 9.51 6.34
CA TRP A 22 10.23 10.40 5.29
C TRP A 22 9.34 11.63 5.17
N PRO A 23 9.92 12.85 5.03
CA PRO A 23 9.16 14.11 5.05
C PRO A 23 8.09 14.21 3.95
N GLY A 24 8.21 13.40 2.89
CA GLY A 24 7.23 13.33 1.79
C GLY A 24 6.18 12.23 1.93
N SER A 25 6.31 11.29 2.88
CA SER A 25 5.47 10.09 2.91
C SER A 25 3.99 10.43 3.12
N ASN A 26 3.68 11.38 4.01
CA ASN A 26 2.31 11.86 4.22
C ASN A 26 1.65 12.41 2.95
N VAL A 27 2.40 13.20 2.16
CA VAL A 27 1.91 13.77 0.89
C VAL A 27 1.66 12.65 -0.14
N VAL A 28 2.53 11.63 -0.15
CA VAL A 28 2.36 10.47 -1.02
C VAL A 28 1.13 9.66 -0.62
N MET A 29 0.92 9.39 0.68
CA MET A 29 -0.28 8.71 1.17
C MET A 29 -1.56 9.47 0.79
N GLU A 30 -1.58 10.79 0.96
CA GLU A 30 -2.72 11.63 0.54
C GLU A 30 -2.99 11.51 -0.97
N LEU A 31 -1.94 11.52 -1.79
CA LEU A 31 -2.08 11.36 -3.23
C LEU A 31 -2.61 9.97 -3.60
N LEU A 32 -2.08 8.91 -2.98
CA LEU A 32 -2.52 7.53 -3.20
C LEU A 32 -4.00 7.33 -2.84
N ARG A 33 -4.50 7.99 -1.78
CA ARG A 33 -5.93 7.98 -1.40
C ARG A 33 -6.86 8.57 -2.47
N THR A 34 -6.36 9.40 -3.38
CA THR A 34 -7.18 9.96 -4.48
C THR A 34 -7.40 9.00 -5.64
N ILE A 35 -6.68 7.88 -5.67
CA ILE A 35 -6.73 6.91 -6.76
C ILE A 35 -7.97 6.02 -6.57
N PRO A 36 -8.79 5.79 -7.60
CA PRO A 36 -9.91 4.85 -7.51
C PRO A 36 -9.43 3.47 -7.06
N LYS A 37 -10.16 2.86 -6.11
CA LYS A 37 -9.77 1.57 -5.53
C LYS A 37 -9.42 0.50 -6.57
N ALA A 38 -10.29 0.32 -7.57
CA ALA A 38 -10.09 -0.67 -8.63
C ALA A 38 -8.80 -0.47 -9.44
N GLU A 39 -8.29 0.77 -9.48
CA GLU A 39 -7.06 1.13 -10.18
C GLU A 39 -5.84 1.06 -9.24
N PHE A 40 -6.03 1.29 -7.94
CA PHE A 40 -4.98 1.27 -6.93
C PHE A 40 -4.59 -0.15 -6.50
N VAL A 41 -5.58 -1.02 -6.23
CA VAL A 41 -5.35 -2.32 -5.59
C VAL A 41 -4.37 -3.21 -6.35
N PRO A 42 -4.38 -3.31 -7.69
CA PRO A 42 -3.39 -4.12 -8.40
C PRO A 42 -1.95 -3.70 -8.11
N TYR A 43 -1.66 -2.39 -8.12
CA TYR A 43 -0.33 -1.89 -7.79
C TYR A 43 0.02 -2.08 -6.32
N PHE A 44 -0.97 -1.96 -5.43
CA PHE A 44 -0.79 -2.19 -4.01
C PHE A 44 -0.45 -3.66 -3.72
N GLU A 45 -1.12 -4.61 -4.37
CA GLU A 45 -0.77 -6.03 -4.27
C GLU A 45 0.66 -6.30 -4.71
N ASP A 46 1.09 -5.69 -5.80
CA ASP A 46 2.44 -5.89 -6.31
C ASP A 46 3.49 -5.33 -5.35
N ALA A 47 3.25 -4.16 -4.74
CA ALA A 47 4.12 -3.63 -3.69
C ALA A 47 4.19 -4.55 -2.46
N VAL A 48 3.09 -5.18 -2.05
CA VAL A 48 3.09 -6.13 -0.92
C VAL A 48 3.87 -7.39 -1.26
N LYS A 49 3.69 -7.94 -2.47
CA LYS A 49 4.49 -9.09 -2.94
C LYS A 49 5.98 -8.75 -2.96
N GLU A 50 6.32 -7.54 -3.40
CA GLU A 50 7.70 -7.06 -3.42
C GLU A 50 8.27 -6.99 -1.99
N ALA A 51 7.56 -6.33 -1.06
CA ALA A 51 7.95 -6.21 0.33
C ALA A 51 8.15 -7.58 1.02
N LEU A 52 7.25 -8.54 0.76
CA LEU A 52 7.37 -9.93 1.22
C LEU A 52 8.61 -10.62 0.63
N SER A 53 8.89 -10.41 -0.67
CA SER A 53 10.03 -11.03 -1.33
C SER A 53 11.38 -10.45 -0.88
N SER A 54 11.38 -9.20 -0.42
CA SER A 54 12.56 -8.51 0.10
C SER A 54 12.74 -8.63 1.61
N ASP A 55 11.83 -9.34 2.30
CA ASP A 55 11.81 -9.46 3.77
C ASP A 55 11.79 -8.09 4.47
N ASP A 56 11.10 -7.12 3.87
CA ASP A 56 10.99 -5.76 4.38
C ASP A 56 9.77 -5.65 5.32
N GLU A 57 9.96 -6.13 6.54
CA GLU A 57 8.92 -6.15 7.59
C GLU A 57 8.34 -4.75 7.83
N ILE A 58 9.18 -3.71 7.86
CA ILE A 58 8.75 -2.32 8.07
C ILE A 58 7.83 -1.86 6.94
N TRP A 59 8.18 -2.17 5.68
CA TRP A 59 7.33 -1.84 4.55
C TRP A 59 5.99 -2.58 4.61
N ILE A 60 5.99 -3.87 4.98
CA ILE A 60 4.76 -4.65 5.17
C ILE A 60 3.89 -4.01 6.26
N GLU A 61 4.46 -3.62 7.39
CA GLU A 61 3.74 -2.95 8.47
C GLU A 61 3.13 -1.62 8.01
N ASN A 62 3.88 -0.81 7.27
CA ASN A 62 3.41 0.48 6.76
C ASN A 62 2.32 0.32 5.69
N LEU A 63 2.45 -0.67 4.80
CA LEU A 63 1.39 -1.04 3.85
C LEU A 63 0.15 -1.55 4.59
N SER A 64 0.33 -2.32 5.67
CA SER A 64 -0.77 -2.81 6.52
C SER A 64 -1.49 -1.67 7.24
N TYR A 65 -0.75 -0.68 7.75
CA TYR A 65 -1.32 0.54 8.28
C TYR A 65 -2.14 1.30 7.23
N PHE A 66 -1.62 1.40 6.00
CA PHE A 66 -2.33 2.09 4.92
C PHE A 66 -3.60 1.35 4.45
N LEU A 67 -3.59 0.01 4.43
CA LEU A 67 -4.76 -0.84 4.18
C LEU A 67 -5.92 -0.46 5.14
N LEU A 68 -5.63 -0.35 6.44
CA LEU A 68 -6.63 -0.01 7.46
C LEU A 68 -7.25 1.36 7.21
N GLN A 69 -6.43 2.35 6.83
CA GLN A 69 -6.92 3.70 6.53
C GLN A 69 -7.81 3.76 5.29
N LEU A 70 -7.53 2.94 4.28
CA LEU A 70 -8.31 2.87 3.05
C LEU A 70 -9.59 2.04 3.19
N SER A 71 -9.80 1.37 4.33
CA SER A 71 -10.93 0.45 4.56
C SER A 71 -11.06 -0.60 3.44
N LEU A 72 -9.91 -1.08 2.96
CA LEU A 72 -9.85 -2.18 2.00
C LEU A 72 -10.19 -3.50 2.70
N LYS A 73 -10.86 -4.38 1.97
CA LYS A 73 -11.38 -5.66 2.43
C LYS A 73 -10.83 -6.78 1.55
N GLU A 74 -10.88 -8.01 2.06
CA GLU A 74 -10.43 -9.21 1.33
C GLU A 74 -10.94 -9.27 -0.11
N ASN A 75 -12.21 -8.92 -0.35
CA ASN A 75 -12.83 -9.00 -1.68
C ASN A 75 -12.36 -7.93 -2.67
N ASP A 76 -11.60 -6.93 -2.22
CA ASP A 76 -10.96 -5.96 -3.10
C ASP A 76 -9.68 -6.55 -3.75
N PHE A 77 -9.11 -7.60 -3.16
CA PHE A 77 -7.87 -8.24 -3.58
C PHE A 77 -8.13 -9.40 -4.53
N THR A 78 -7.23 -9.58 -5.49
CA THR A 78 -7.15 -10.77 -6.34
C THR A 78 -6.50 -11.92 -5.59
N SER A 79 -5.45 -11.63 -4.80
CA SER A 79 -4.75 -12.65 -4.01
C SER A 79 -5.17 -12.60 -2.55
N LYS A 80 -5.83 -13.67 -2.08
CA LYS A 80 -6.20 -13.83 -0.67
C LYS A 80 -4.96 -13.88 0.23
N ASP A 81 -3.88 -14.51 -0.22
CA ASP A 81 -2.66 -14.64 0.57
C ASP A 81 -2.02 -13.28 0.84
N VAL A 82 -2.03 -12.38 -0.16
CA VAL A 82 -1.53 -11.00 -0.01
C VAL A 82 -2.32 -10.24 1.07
N TYR A 83 -3.65 -10.37 1.04
CA TYR A 83 -4.50 -9.75 2.05
C TYR A 83 -4.24 -10.32 3.46
N LEU A 84 -4.06 -11.64 3.57
CA LEU A 84 -3.73 -12.29 4.85
C LEU A 84 -2.37 -11.85 5.40
N SER A 85 -1.35 -11.70 4.55
CA SER A 85 -0.05 -11.16 4.95
C SER A 85 -0.15 -9.74 5.50
N LEU A 86 -0.95 -8.88 4.89
CA LEU A 86 -1.22 -7.53 5.42
C LEU A 86 -1.98 -7.57 6.76
N LEU A 87 -2.92 -8.49 6.93
CA LEU A 87 -3.61 -8.63 8.21
C LEU A 87 -2.66 -9.07 9.34
N ALA A 88 -1.68 -9.93 9.05
CA ALA A 88 -0.64 -10.29 10.00
C ALA A 88 0.25 -9.08 10.36
N GLY A 89 0.70 -8.31 9.36
CA GLY A 89 1.47 -7.08 9.59
C GLY A 89 0.70 -5.98 10.33
N SER A 90 -0.64 -6.00 10.28
CA SER A 90 -1.49 -5.04 10.99
C SER A 90 -1.56 -5.25 12.52
N GLU A 91 -1.10 -6.40 13.03
CA GLU A 91 -1.13 -6.69 14.47
C GLU A 91 -0.31 -5.72 15.31
N PHE A 92 0.69 -5.06 14.72
CA PHE A 92 1.48 -4.02 15.37
C PHE A 92 0.70 -2.72 15.64
N TRP A 93 -0.38 -2.47 14.88
CA TRP A 93 -1.14 -1.20 14.91
C TRP A 93 -2.52 -1.32 15.57
N LYS A 94 -2.85 -2.47 16.13
CA LYS A 94 -4.09 -2.72 16.90
C LYS A 94 -3.92 -2.31 18.36
#